data_AF-J0MJN5-F1
#
_entry.id   AF-J0MJN5-F1
#
_cell.length_a   1.000
_cell.length_b   1.000
_cell.length_c   1.000
_cell.angle_alpha   90.00
_cell.angle_beta   90.00
_cell.angle_gamma   90.00
#
_symmetry.space_group_name_H-M   'P 1'
#
loop_
_entity.id
_entity.type
_entity.pdbx_description
1 polymer ?
#
loop_
_entity_poly.entity_id
_entity_poly.type
_entity_poly.pdbx_seq_one_letter_code
_entity_poly.pdbx_strand_id
1 'polypeptide(L)'
;ELVKWDNLYYKLEQDNEIGIFLKPTKINSKVQDSRLKAYLKIKDALNDLTSTELNPLSSDLELENKRAKLNLVYDGFVKKFGYLNENKNRKDIKQDLYGAKVLGLEKDFEKEITPRSAKMQNIEPRQAQAKKAQIFFERTLNPKKELIITNAKEALIASINQKGGLDLHFIRDHFTTQSLETTIKELLEQKLIYKDHKDNGDYILANDYLSGNVKRKLKEVKEAINQGVEGLEVNLKDLELIIPKDLKATEIMANINSPWIPTQYLEEFLMELSANHYEKQYGDKMTDYQLGNLKENIKVEHLNGAYEVSIRSNELNELYGIRHKDRAHSYKAPFESLLNKVLNNKDLSVKYAQVDPNDPKKKSLSLMKSKAISLNKKQKN
;
A
#
# COMPACT_ATOMS: atom_id res chain seq x y z
N GLU A 1 3.41 27.72 -5.17
CA GLU A 1 2.22 28.45 -5.63
C GLU A 1 2.55 29.36 -6.82
N LEU A 2 1.59 29.59 -7.73
CA LEU A 2 1.67 30.59 -8.79
C LEU A 2 1.03 31.90 -8.32
N VAL A 3 1.80 33.00 -8.38
CA VAL A 3 1.41 34.34 -7.91
C VAL A 3 1.65 35.37 -9.02
N LYS A 4 0.84 36.44 -9.06
CA LYS A 4 1.05 37.58 -9.95
C LYS A 4 1.56 38.78 -9.17
N TRP A 5 2.76 39.27 -9.50
CA TRP A 5 3.37 40.46 -8.89
C TRP A 5 3.97 41.33 -9.99
N ASP A 6 3.73 42.65 -9.94
CA ASP A 6 4.23 43.65 -10.90
C ASP A 6 4.04 43.24 -12.37
N ASN A 7 2.82 42.78 -12.70
CA ASN A 7 2.42 42.27 -14.01
C ASN A 7 3.17 41.04 -14.55
N LEU A 8 4.02 40.41 -13.74
CA LEU A 8 4.69 39.16 -14.03
C LEU A 8 4.11 38.01 -13.20
N TYR A 9 4.27 36.78 -13.71
CA TYR A 9 3.85 35.57 -13.00
C TYR A 9 5.08 34.90 -12.41
N TYR A 10 4.96 34.45 -11.17
CA TYR A 10 6.02 33.81 -10.44
C TYR A 10 5.55 32.49 -9.84
N LYS A 11 6.42 31.49 -9.84
CA LYS A 11 6.21 30.20 -9.19
C LYS A 11 7.12 30.08 -7.97
N LEU A 12 6.58 29.67 -6.84
CA LEU A 12 7.38 29.29 -5.66
C LEU A 12 8.37 28.19 -6.04
N GLU A 13 9.66 28.48 -5.89
CA GLU A 13 10.75 27.54 -6.15
C GLU A 13 11.28 26.95 -4.84
N GLN A 14 11.41 27.78 -3.80
CA GLN A 14 11.86 27.36 -2.48
C GLN A 14 11.29 28.29 -1.40
N ASP A 15 11.03 27.72 -0.23
CA ASP A 15 10.72 28.44 1.01
C ASP A 15 11.71 27.95 2.08
N ASN A 16 12.37 28.88 2.77
CA ASN A 16 13.28 28.60 3.87
C ASN A 16 13.12 29.68 4.96
N GLU A 17 13.76 29.48 6.12
CA GLU A 17 13.65 30.41 7.26
C GLU A 17 14.09 31.86 6.95
N ILE A 18 14.78 32.10 5.82
CA ILE A 18 15.37 33.38 5.43
C ILE A 18 14.52 34.10 4.35
N GLY A 19 13.65 33.39 3.62
CA GLY A 19 12.72 34.03 2.69
C GLY A 19 12.10 33.11 1.64
N ILE A 20 11.22 33.72 0.84
CA ILE A 20 10.43 33.08 -0.22
C ILE A 20 11.07 33.36 -1.58
N PHE A 21 11.49 32.32 -2.29
CA PHE A 21 12.11 32.43 -3.62
C PHE A 21 11.10 32.15 -4.75
N LEU A 22 11.02 33.11 -5.67
CA LEU A 22 10.03 33.15 -6.74
C LEU A 22 10.69 33.11 -8.11
N LYS A 23 10.34 32.11 -8.92
CA LYS A 23 10.82 31.93 -10.29
C LYS A 23 9.87 32.55 -11.32
N PRO A 24 10.35 33.44 -12.21
CA PRO A 24 9.53 33.98 -13.29
C PRO A 24 8.97 32.87 -14.19
N THR A 25 7.67 32.92 -14.45
CA THR A 25 6.97 31.99 -15.34
C THR A 25 6.78 32.65 -16.70
N LYS A 26 7.36 32.05 -17.74
CA LYS A 26 7.29 32.59 -19.11
C LYS A 26 5.87 32.47 -19.67
N ILE A 27 5.26 33.61 -19.98
CA ILE A 27 3.97 33.67 -20.67
C ILE A 27 4.20 33.87 -22.16
N ASN A 28 3.63 32.98 -22.96
CA ASN A 28 3.86 32.91 -24.41
C ASN A 28 2.80 33.65 -25.22
N SER A 29 1.66 34.06 -24.63
CA SER A 29 0.60 34.79 -25.36
C SER A 29 -0.32 35.65 -24.47
N LYS A 30 -0.96 36.68 -25.05
CA LYS A 30 -2.00 37.49 -24.38
C LYS A 30 -3.22 36.66 -23.95
N VAL A 31 -3.52 35.59 -24.68
CA VAL A 31 -4.61 34.65 -24.35
C VAL A 31 -4.25 33.84 -23.11
N GLN A 32 -3.01 33.36 -23.00
CA GLN A 32 -2.50 32.68 -21.82
C GLN A 32 -2.52 33.60 -20.58
N ASP A 33 -2.08 34.86 -20.72
CA ASP A 33 -2.18 35.86 -19.64
C ASP A 33 -3.64 36.06 -19.18
N SER A 34 -4.57 36.25 -20.12
CA SER A 34 -5.99 36.44 -19.81
C SER A 34 -6.60 35.22 -19.11
N ARG A 35 -6.19 34.01 -19.52
CA ARG A 35 -6.63 32.75 -18.90
C ARG A 35 -6.09 32.60 -17.48
N LEU A 36 -4.81 32.90 -17.25
CA LEU A 36 -4.21 32.85 -15.92
C LEU A 36 -4.85 33.86 -14.96
N LYS A 37 -5.17 35.08 -15.42
CA LYS A 37 -5.93 36.06 -14.61
C LYS A 37 -7.31 35.53 -14.21
N ALA A 38 -8.02 34.87 -15.12
CA ALA A 38 -9.32 34.28 -14.82
C ALA A 38 -9.21 33.07 -13.88
N TYR A 39 -8.18 32.25 -14.06
CA TYR A 39 -7.84 31.14 -13.17
C TYR A 39 -7.58 31.62 -11.74
N LEU A 40 -6.77 32.67 -11.55
CA LEU A 40 -6.47 33.20 -10.22
C LEU A 40 -7.75 33.63 -9.48
N LYS A 41 -8.72 34.24 -10.18
CA LYS A 41 -10.02 34.58 -9.59
C LYS A 41 -10.79 33.36 -9.09
N ILE A 42 -10.74 32.24 -9.83
CA ILE A 42 -11.34 30.96 -9.39
C ILE A 42 -10.60 30.44 -8.16
N LYS A 43 -9.25 30.44 -8.19
CA LYS A 43 -8.42 30.00 -7.08
C LYS A 43 -8.75 30.77 -5.79
N ASP A 44 -8.82 32.10 -5.89
CA ASP A 44 -9.12 32.97 -4.76
C ASP A 44 -10.54 32.72 -4.23
N ALA A 45 -11.55 32.62 -5.11
CA ALA A 45 -12.92 32.31 -4.70
C ALA A 45 -13.06 30.92 -4.08
N LEU A 46 -12.32 29.92 -4.60
CA LEU A 46 -12.31 28.56 -4.05
C LEU A 46 -11.67 28.53 -2.66
N ASN A 47 -10.53 29.20 -2.49
CA ASN A 47 -9.85 29.29 -1.19
C ASN A 47 -10.69 30.04 -0.16
N ASP A 48 -11.31 31.16 -0.56
CA ASP A 48 -12.27 31.91 0.27
C ASP A 48 -13.39 30.99 0.76
N LEU A 49 -14.06 30.28 -0.17
CA LEU A 49 -15.17 29.39 0.17
C LEU A 49 -14.68 28.24 1.07
N THR A 50 -13.56 27.60 0.73
CA THR A 50 -12.98 26.48 1.50
C THR A 50 -12.68 26.90 2.95
N SER A 51 -12.09 28.07 3.13
CA SER A 51 -11.77 28.61 4.46
C SER A 51 -13.04 28.92 5.26
N THR A 52 -14.07 29.44 4.58
CA THR A 52 -15.39 29.69 5.17
C THR A 52 -16.10 28.39 5.54
N GLU A 53 -16.03 27.34 4.70
CA GLU A 53 -16.57 26.00 4.99
C GLU A 53 -15.89 25.34 6.20
N LEU A 54 -14.63 25.65 6.48
CA LEU A 54 -13.90 25.10 7.63
C LEU A 54 -14.10 25.91 8.93
N ASN A 55 -14.61 27.13 8.85
CA ASN A 55 -14.82 27.97 10.02
C ASN A 55 -16.16 27.63 10.72
N PRO A 56 -16.16 27.29 12.03
CA PRO A 56 -17.36 26.97 12.78
C PRO A 56 -18.31 28.17 12.98
N LEU A 57 -17.81 29.40 12.85
CA LEU A 57 -18.57 30.63 13.06
C LEU A 57 -19.24 31.16 11.78
N SER A 58 -18.98 30.54 10.63
CA SER A 58 -19.55 30.97 9.35
C SER A 58 -21.06 30.77 9.32
N SER A 59 -21.78 31.81 8.91
CA SER A 59 -23.23 31.73 8.67
C SER A 59 -23.56 31.09 7.31
N ASP A 60 -24.75 30.51 7.18
CA ASP A 60 -25.23 29.93 5.91
C ASP A 60 -25.30 31.00 4.80
N LEU A 61 -25.74 32.22 5.14
CA LEU A 61 -25.79 33.34 4.18
C LEU A 61 -24.40 33.69 3.63
N GLU A 62 -23.38 33.69 4.49
CA GLU A 62 -22.00 33.96 4.06
C GLU A 62 -21.49 32.86 3.11
N LEU A 63 -21.76 31.59 3.45
CA LEU A 63 -21.41 30.45 2.61
C LEU A 63 -22.07 30.53 1.23
N GLU A 64 -23.37 30.82 1.17
CA GLU A 64 -24.09 30.99 -0.10
C GLU A 64 -23.51 32.14 -0.93
N ASN A 65 -23.17 33.27 -0.31
CA ASN A 65 -22.57 34.41 -1.02
C ASN A 65 -21.20 34.04 -1.62
N LYS A 66 -20.35 33.34 -0.87
CA LYS A 66 -19.04 32.88 -1.36
C LYS A 66 -19.19 31.82 -2.46
N ARG A 67 -20.18 30.93 -2.34
CA ARG A 67 -20.51 29.92 -3.36
C ARG A 67 -21.07 30.54 -4.64
N ALA A 68 -21.91 31.56 -4.53
CA ALA A 68 -22.39 32.33 -5.67
C ALA A 68 -21.23 33.03 -6.40
N LYS A 69 -20.29 33.63 -5.65
CA LYS A 69 -19.05 34.20 -6.22
C LYS A 69 -18.23 33.15 -6.97
N LEU A 70 -18.03 31.96 -6.38
CA LEU A 70 -17.31 30.85 -7.02
C LEU A 70 -18.00 30.39 -8.31
N ASN A 71 -19.32 30.23 -8.30
CA ASN A 71 -20.11 29.90 -9.48
C ASN A 71 -19.92 30.94 -10.59
N LEU A 72 -20.02 32.23 -10.25
CA LEU A 72 -19.91 33.32 -11.22
C LEU A 72 -18.54 33.37 -11.90
N VAL A 73 -17.45 33.24 -11.12
CA VAL A 73 -16.09 33.26 -11.71
C VAL A 73 -15.79 31.99 -12.52
N TYR A 74 -16.33 30.84 -12.12
CA TYR A 74 -16.21 29.60 -12.87
C TYR A 74 -16.98 29.67 -14.20
N ASP A 75 -18.26 30.05 -14.18
CA ASP A 75 -19.09 30.14 -15.39
C ASP A 75 -18.53 31.17 -16.38
N GLY A 76 -18.00 32.28 -15.87
CA GLY A 76 -17.27 33.26 -16.68
C GLY A 76 -16.00 32.73 -17.32
N PHE A 77 -15.26 31.84 -16.63
CA PHE A 77 -14.10 31.17 -17.20
C PHE A 77 -14.50 30.18 -18.29
N VAL A 78 -15.47 29.29 -18.01
CA VAL A 78 -15.92 28.27 -18.96
C VAL A 78 -16.46 28.91 -20.24
N LYS A 79 -17.25 29.97 -20.12
CA LYS A 79 -17.77 30.73 -21.27
C LYS A 79 -16.67 31.30 -22.18
N LYS A 80 -15.53 31.69 -21.61
CA LYS A 80 -14.45 32.37 -22.35
C LYS A 80 -13.34 31.43 -22.81
N PHE A 81 -13.02 30.39 -22.05
CA PHE A 81 -11.84 29.54 -22.25
C PHE A 81 -12.16 28.05 -22.37
N GLY A 82 -13.42 27.63 -22.23
CA GLY A 82 -13.80 26.22 -22.13
C GLY A 82 -13.54 25.65 -20.74
N TYR A 83 -13.70 24.34 -20.58
CA TYR A 83 -13.60 23.66 -19.29
C TYR A 83 -12.16 23.66 -18.73
N LEU A 84 -12.01 23.66 -17.41
CA LEU A 84 -10.73 23.69 -16.71
C LEU A 84 -9.83 22.50 -17.10
N ASN A 85 -10.42 21.32 -17.26
CA ASN A 85 -9.70 20.09 -17.59
C ASN A 85 -9.36 19.92 -19.08
N GLU A 86 -9.77 20.86 -19.95
CA GLU A 86 -9.28 20.87 -21.32
C GLU A 86 -7.75 21.02 -21.38
N ASN A 87 -7.12 20.32 -22.33
CA ASN A 87 -5.66 20.23 -22.43
C ASN A 87 -4.93 21.58 -22.35
N LYS A 88 -5.49 22.62 -23.00
CA LYS A 88 -4.89 23.96 -23.04
C LYS A 88 -4.95 24.66 -21.68
N ASN A 89 -6.06 24.51 -20.97
CA ASN A 89 -6.30 25.14 -19.67
C ASN A 89 -5.56 24.38 -18.58
N ARG A 90 -5.71 23.04 -18.57
CA ARG A 90 -5.03 22.13 -17.65
C ARG A 90 -3.51 22.29 -17.66
N LYS A 91 -2.90 22.52 -18.83
CA LYS A 91 -1.45 22.76 -18.96
C LYS A 91 -0.98 23.99 -18.18
N ASP A 92 -1.76 25.08 -18.20
CA ASP A 92 -1.42 26.30 -17.48
C ASP A 92 -1.72 26.17 -15.99
N ILE A 93 -2.87 25.59 -15.64
CA ILE A 93 -3.30 25.41 -14.26
C ILE A 93 -2.34 24.50 -13.48
N LYS A 94 -1.84 23.42 -14.11
CA LYS A 94 -0.86 22.49 -13.49
C LYS A 94 0.48 23.14 -13.13
N GLN A 95 0.76 24.35 -13.61
CA GLN A 95 1.97 25.07 -13.21
C GLN A 95 1.87 25.57 -11.76
N ASP A 96 0.65 25.77 -11.27
CA ASP A 96 0.37 26.13 -9.88
C ASP A 96 0.35 24.91 -8.97
N LEU A 97 0.90 25.07 -7.77
CA LEU A 97 0.91 24.07 -6.70
C LEU A 97 -0.52 23.66 -6.32
N TYR A 98 -1.43 24.64 -6.24
CA TYR A 98 -2.83 24.41 -5.88
C TYR A 98 -3.74 24.16 -7.09
N GLY A 99 -3.17 24.08 -8.31
CA GLY A 99 -3.94 23.90 -9.53
C GLY A 99 -4.76 22.61 -9.55
N ALA A 100 -4.30 21.55 -8.91
CA ALA A 100 -5.04 20.30 -8.79
C ALA A 100 -6.39 20.47 -8.07
N LYS A 101 -6.47 21.35 -7.05
CA LYS A 101 -7.74 21.63 -6.34
C LYS A 101 -8.74 22.31 -7.27
N VAL A 102 -8.29 23.29 -8.04
CA VAL A 102 -9.13 24.00 -9.01
C VAL A 102 -9.59 23.07 -10.13
N LEU A 103 -8.72 22.19 -10.64
CA LEU A 103 -9.13 21.17 -11.64
C LEU A 103 -10.18 20.19 -11.08
N GLY A 104 -10.17 19.93 -9.77
CA GLY A 104 -11.15 19.12 -9.08
C GLY A 104 -12.56 19.73 -8.99
N LEU A 105 -12.74 20.99 -9.42
CA LEU A 105 -14.06 21.62 -9.56
C LEU A 105 -14.91 20.99 -10.67
N GLU A 106 -14.30 20.19 -11.55
CA GLU A 106 -14.98 19.50 -12.64
C GLU A 106 -14.92 17.98 -12.44
N LYS A 107 -16.09 17.35 -12.40
CA LYS A 107 -16.28 15.90 -12.38
C LYS A 107 -16.65 15.40 -13.77
N ASP A 108 -16.32 14.15 -14.06
CA ASP A 108 -16.66 13.46 -15.31
C ASP A 108 -16.29 14.27 -16.56
N PHE A 109 -15.13 14.94 -16.56
CA PHE A 109 -14.70 15.70 -17.73
C PHE A 109 -14.47 14.74 -18.90
N GLU A 110 -15.18 15.01 -19.98
CA GLU A 110 -15.08 14.25 -21.20
C GLU A 110 -14.74 15.20 -22.35
N LYS A 111 -13.67 14.84 -23.05
CA LYS A 111 -13.06 15.67 -24.08
C LYS A 111 -13.94 15.74 -25.32
N GLU A 112 -13.88 16.87 -26.02
CA GLU A 112 -14.45 17.03 -27.35
C GLU A 112 -13.96 15.93 -28.32
N ILE A 113 -14.92 15.32 -29.02
CA ILE A 113 -14.68 14.42 -30.15
C ILE A 113 -15.04 15.19 -31.40
N THR A 114 -14.01 15.61 -32.14
CA THR A 114 -14.20 16.33 -33.41
C THR A 114 -14.80 15.40 -34.47
N PRO A 115 -15.55 15.92 -35.47
CA PRO A 115 -16.09 15.11 -36.56
C PRO A 115 -15.06 14.25 -37.29
N ARG A 116 -13.80 14.72 -37.34
CA ARG A 116 -12.68 13.97 -37.92
C ARG A 116 -12.28 12.77 -37.06
N SER A 117 -12.17 12.96 -35.74
CA SER A 117 -11.85 11.88 -34.80
C SER A 117 -12.99 10.87 -34.67
N ALA A 118 -14.22 11.36 -34.65
CA ALA A 118 -15.45 10.57 -34.68
C ALA A 118 -15.47 9.56 -35.84
N LYS A 119 -15.21 10.03 -37.07
CA LYS A 119 -15.12 9.18 -38.27
C LYS A 119 -14.01 8.13 -38.21
N MET A 120 -12.88 8.44 -37.57
CA MET A 120 -11.78 7.47 -37.42
C MET A 120 -12.07 6.39 -36.38
N GLN A 121 -12.91 6.68 -35.40
CA GLN A 121 -13.23 5.79 -34.29
C GLN A 121 -14.63 5.17 -34.40
N ASN A 122 -15.37 5.45 -35.48
CA ASN A 122 -16.77 5.04 -35.68
C ASN A 122 -17.68 5.40 -34.49
N ILE A 123 -17.52 6.61 -33.94
CA ILE A 123 -18.33 7.15 -32.85
C ILE A 123 -18.93 8.50 -33.26
N GLU A 124 -20.02 8.91 -32.62
CA GLU A 124 -20.65 10.21 -32.87
C GLU A 124 -19.76 11.37 -32.36
N PRO A 125 -19.69 12.51 -33.09
CA PRO A 125 -19.02 13.70 -32.61
C PRO A 125 -19.74 14.26 -31.39
N ARG A 126 -18.95 14.79 -30.46
CA ARG A 126 -19.49 15.27 -29.18
C ARG A 126 -18.71 16.48 -28.69
N GLN A 127 -19.44 17.44 -28.14
CA GLN A 127 -18.83 18.59 -27.49
C GLN A 127 -18.15 18.18 -26.17
N ALA A 128 -17.17 18.98 -25.74
CA ALA A 128 -16.61 18.83 -24.41
C ALA A 128 -17.70 19.07 -23.37
N GLN A 129 -17.71 18.28 -22.30
CA GLN A 129 -18.61 18.50 -21.18
C GLN A 129 -17.94 18.12 -19.86
N ALA A 130 -18.36 18.78 -18.79
CA ALA A 130 -17.99 18.48 -17.43
C ALA A 130 -19.17 18.77 -16.50
N LYS A 131 -19.24 18.06 -15.37
CA LYS A 131 -20.18 18.37 -14.30
C LYS A 131 -19.49 19.20 -13.24
N LYS A 132 -20.19 20.20 -12.68
CA LYS A 132 -19.72 20.95 -11.51
C LYS A 132 -19.56 20.00 -10.32
N ALA A 133 -18.50 20.20 -9.55
CA ALA A 133 -18.30 19.52 -8.28
C ALA A 133 -19.35 19.93 -7.23
N GLN A 134 -19.45 19.15 -6.15
CA GLN A 134 -20.47 19.30 -5.11
C GLN A 134 -20.37 20.64 -4.34
N ILE A 135 -19.16 21.19 -4.23
CA ILE A 135 -18.87 22.47 -3.56
C ILE A 135 -19.61 23.67 -4.20
N PHE A 136 -20.07 23.53 -5.45
CA PHE A 136 -20.88 24.54 -6.12
C PHE A 136 -22.33 24.59 -5.66
N PHE A 137 -22.80 23.57 -4.92
CA PHE A 137 -24.20 23.40 -4.55
C PHE A 137 -24.42 23.35 -3.04
N GLU A 138 -23.51 22.73 -2.30
CA GLU A 138 -23.66 22.53 -0.86
C GLU A 138 -22.32 22.55 -0.12
N ARG A 139 -22.38 22.61 1.22
CA ARG A 139 -21.19 22.60 2.06
C ARG A 139 -20.53 21.22 1.98
N THR A 140 -19.29 21.17 1.48
CA THR A 140 -18.53 19.91 1.32
C THR A 140 -17.56 19.63 2.44
N LEU A 141 -17.11 20.68 3.13
CA LEU A 141 -16.21 20.59 4.27
C LEU A 141 -16.96 21.06 5.52
N ASN A 142 -16.90 20.23 6.55
CA ASN A 142 -17.43 20.59 7.86
C ASN A 142 -16.34 21.20 8.73
N PRO A 143 -16.69 22.17 9.59
CA PRO A 143 -15.73 22.73 10.52
C PRO A 143 -15.27 21.62 11.45
N LYS A 144 -14.00 21.70 11.87
CA LYS A 144 -13.49 20.77 12.89
C LYS A 144 -14.32 20.99 14.15
N LYS A 145 -15.14 20.01 14.51
CA LYS A 145 -15.90 20.05 15.75
C LYS A 145 -14.91 20.03 16.90
N GLU A 146 -15.03 20.98 17.82
CA GLU A 146 -14.28 20.92 19.08
C GLU A 146 -14.65 19.60 19.77
N LEU A 147 -13.61 18.86 20.17
CA LEU A 147 -13.77 17.62 20.91
C LEU A 147 -14.18 18.00 22.33
N ILE A 148 -15.47 17.90 22.63
CA ILE A 148 -15.96 17.98 24.00
C ILE A 148 -15.60 16.64 24.63
N ILE A 149 -14.59 16.64 25.50
CA ILE A 149 -14.14 15.46 26.22
C ILE A 149 -14.79 15.47 27.59
N THR A 150 -15.64 14.49 27.87
CA THR A 150 -16.40 14.41 29.13
C THR A 150 -15.88 13.35 30.09
N ASN A 151 -15.07 12.40 29.60
CA ASN A 151 -14.57 11.28 30.40
C ASN A 151 -13.22 10.76 29.86
N ALA A 152 -12.53 9.94 30.67
CA ALA A 152 -11.23 9.36 30.36
C ALA A 152 -11.20 8.58 29.03
N LYS A 153 -12.25 7.80 28.74
CA LYS A 153 -12.34 7.01 27.50
C LYS A 153 -12.46 7.90 26.27
N GLU A 154 -13.25 8.97 26.33
CA GLU A 154 -13.32 9.98 25.27
C GLU A 154 -11.99 10.70 25.07
N ALA A 155 -11.26 10.98 26.15
CA ALA A 155 -9.93 11.58 26.08
C ALA A 155 -8.94 10.66 25.33
N LEU A 156 -8.98 9.36 25.62
CA LEU A 156 -8.20 8.35 24.92
C LEU A 156 -8.56 8.27 23.43
N ILE A 157 -9.85 8.23 23.10
CA ILE A 157 -10.32 8.20 21.70
C ILE A 157 -9.88 9.48 20.97
N ALA A 158 -9.99 10.64 21.61
CA ALA A 158 -9.53 11.92 21.09
C ALA A 158 -8.02 11.90 20.80
N SER A 159 -7.22 11.35 21.72
CA SER A 159 -5.78 11.16 21.53
C SER A 159 -5.49 10.30 20.31
N ILE A 160 -6.11 9.12 20.21
CA ILE A 160 -5.90 8.21 19.08
C ILE A 160 -6.27 8.87 17.76
N ASN A 161 -7.39 9.59 17.70
CA ASN A 161 -7.85 10.25 16.48
C ASN A 161 -6.97 11.42 16.04
N GLN A 162 -6.41 12.19 17.00
CA GLN A 162 -5.66 13.42 16.69
C GLN A 162 -4.14 13.20 16.62
N LYS A 163 -3.62 12.24 17.38
CA LYS A 163 -2.18 11.94 17.52
C LYS A 163 -1.77 10.60 16.91
N GLY A 164 -2.74 9.74 16.59
CA GLY A 164 -2.47 8.41 16.03
C GLY A 164 -2.11 7.35 17.09
N GLY A 165 -2.25 7.66 18.38
CA GLY A 165 -1.92 6.74 19.48
C GLY A 165 -2.27 7.30 20.86
N LEU A 166 -1.81 6.62 21.91
CA LEU A 166 -1.89 7.11 23.29
C LEU A 166 -0.86 8.22 23.48
N ASP A 167 -1.33 9.45 23.73
CA ASP A 167 -0.52 10.63 24.00
C ASP A 167 -1.01 11.25 25.32
N LEU A 168 -0.25 11.03 26.39
CA LEU A 168 -0.61 11.49 27.73
C LEU A 168 -0.54 13.02 27.86
N HIS A 169 0.31 13.69 27.07
CA HIS A 169 0.39 15.15 27.07
C HIS A 169 -0.86 15.75 26.43
N PHE A 170 -1.31 15.18 25.31
CA PHE A 170 -2.57 15.55 24.69
C PHE A 170 -3.76 15.34 25.64
N ILE A 171 -3.83 14.19 26.31
CA ILE A 171 -4.91 13.92 27.27
C ILE A 171 -4.90 14.94 28.41
N ARG A 172 -3.74 15.23 28.99
CA ARG A 172 -3.58 16.24 30.05
C ARG A 172 -4.05 17.62 29.61
N ASP A 173 -3.64 18.04 28.41
CA ASP A 173 -3.88 19.41 27.92
C ASP A 173 -5.34 19.63 27.48
N HIS A 174 -6.04 18.58 27.05
CA HIS A 174 -7.40 18.67 26.52
C HIS A 174 -8.50 18.16 27.47
N PHE A 175 -8.18 17.34 28.48
CA PHE A 175 -9.13 16.85 29.49
C PHE A 175 -8.83 17.49 30.85
N THR A 176 -8.99 18.80 30.95
CA THR A 176 -8.60 19.60 32.12
C THR A 176 -9.54 19.45 33.32
N THR A 177 -10.70 18.82 33.15
CA THR A 177 -11.68 18.59 34.22
C THR A 177 -11.24 17.54 35.24
N GLN A 178 -10.21 16.75 34.93
CA GLN A 178 -9.70 15.66 35.76
C GLN A 178 -8.18 15.60 35.70
N SER A 179 -7.55 15.13 36.78
CA SER A 179 -6.09 14.96 36.78
C SER A 179 -5.67 13.79 35.89
N LEU A 180 -4.50 13.91 35.24
CA LEU A 180 -3.95 12.86 34.38
C LEU A 180 -3.78 11.52 35.15
N GLU A 181 -3.37 11.57 36.42
CA GLU A 181 -3.21 10.37 37.25
C GLU A 181 -4.53 9.62 37.43
N THR A 182 -5.61 10.34 37.76
CA THR A 182 -6.94 9.74 37.88
C THR A 182 -7.42 9.20 36.53
N THR A 183 -7.18 9.92 35.43
CA THR A 183 -7.52 9.45 34.08
C THR A 183 -6.79 8.16 33.73
N ILE A 184 -5.49 8.08 33.98
CA ILE A 184 -4.69 6.86 33.75
C ILE A 184 -5.24 5.70 34.59
N LYS A 185 -5.54 5.94 35.87
CA LYS A 185 -6.12 4.93 36.76
C LYS A 185 -7.43 4.37 36.19
N GLU A 186 -8.35 5.24 35.76
CA GLU A 186 -9.60 4.82 35.14
C GLU A 186 -9.37 4.02 33.83
N LEU A 187 -8.42 4.45 33.00
CA LEU A 187 -8.10 3.74 31.75
C LEU A 187 -7.50 2.35 32.01
N LEU A 188 -6.68 2.19 33.06
CA LEU A 188 -6.16 0.90 33.51
C LEU A 188 -7.28 0.01 34.07
N GLU A 189 -8.16 0.55 34.91
CA GLU A 189 -9.31 -0.17 35.48
C GLU A 189 -10.27 -0.65 34.39
N GLN A 190 -10.49 0.18 33.35
CA GLN A 190 -11.29 -0.18 32.17
C GLN A 190 -10.55 -1.09 31.18
N LYS A 191 -9.30 -1.45 31.44
CA LYS A 191 -8.42 -2.25 30.57
C LYS A 191 -8.28 -1.69 29.15
N LEU A 192 -8.26 -0.37 29.02
CA LEU A 192 -8.06 0.32 27.75
C LEU A 192 -6.56 0.57 27.46
N ILE A 193 -5.76 0.64 28.51
CA ILE A 193 -4.31 0.75 28.47
C ILE A 193 -3.69 -0.25 29.46
N TYR A 194 -2.41 -0.56 29.27
CA TYR A 194 -1.57 -1.32 30.20
C TYR A 194 -0.27 -0.58 30.44
N LYS A 195 0.36 -0.84 31.59
CA LYS A 195 1.74 -0.42 31.85
C LYS A 195 2.68 -1.23 30.97
N ASP A 196 3.56 -0.58 30.22
CA ASP A 196 4.55 -1.24 29.39
C ASP A 196 5.68 -1.78 30.26
N HIS A 197 5.92 -3.10 30.18
CA HIS A 197 7.00 -3.77 30.88
C HIS A 197 8.38 -3.49 30.27
N LYS A 198 8.46 -2.86 29.10
CA LYS A 198 9.73 -2.54 28.41
C LYS A 198 10.21 -1.11 28.65
N ASP A 199 9.29 -0.16 28.76
CA ASP A 199 9.63 1.26 28.78
C ASP A 199 9.43 1.88 30.16
N ASN A 200 10.09 1.29 31.16
CA ASN A 200 10.20 1.81 32.52
C ASN A 200 8.88 2.29 33.17
N GLY A 201 7.73 1.72 32.76
CA GLY A 201 6.41 2.07 33.26
C GLY A 201 5.61 3.11 32.49
N ASP A 202 5.96 3.44 31.24
CA ASP A 202 5.04 4.16 30.34
C ASP A 202 3.81 3.29 30.00
N TYR A 203 2.83 3.86 29.30
CA TYR A 203 1.56 3.20 29.00
C TYR A 203 1.43 2.86 27.53
N ILE A 204 0.74 1.75 27.25
CA ILE A 204 0.48 1.25 25.91
C ILE A 204 -0.97 0.84 25.77
N LEU A 205 -1.54 1.00 24.57
CA LEU A 205 -2.93 0.63 24.29
C LEU A 205 -3.15 -0.87 24.49
N ALA A 206 -4.33 -1.23 24.99
CA ALA A 206 -4.71 -2.63 25.19
C ALA A 206 -4.59 -3.48 23.93
N ASN A 207 -5.01 -2.95 22.78
CA ASN A 207 -4.92 -3.65 21.50
C ASN A 207 -3.47 -3.96 21.10
N ASP A 208 -2.54 -3.06 21.39
CA ASP A 208 -1.13 -3.26 21.06
C ASP A 208 -0.45 -4.17 22.08
N TYR A 209 -0.83 -4.05 23.36
CA TYR A 209 -0.28 -4.86 24.43
C TYR A 209 -0.70 -6.32 24.34
N LEU A 210 -1.99 -6.59 24.12
CA LEU A 210 -2.60 -7.92 24.05
C LEU A 210 -2.54 -8.57 22.65
N SER A 211 -1.68 -8.06 21.76
CA SER A 211 -1.48 -8.61 20.41
C SER A 211 -0.02 -8.94 20.11
N GLY A 212 0.24 -9.52 18.94
CA GLY A 212 1.58 -9.93 18.52
C GLY A 212 2.10 -11.17 19.25
N ASN A 213 3.40 -11.19 19.57
CA ASN A 213 4.02 -12.34 20.25
C ASN A 213 3.71 -12.32 21.76
N VAL A 214 2.48 -12.70 22.11
CA VAL A 214 1.96 -12.69 23.48
C VAL A 214 2.70 -13.67 24.41
N LYS A 215 3.22 -14.80 23.89
CA LYS A 215 4.04 -15.73 24.65
C LYS A 215 5.37 -15.11 25.10
N ARG A 216 6.03 -14.37 24.19
CA ARG A 216 7.25 -13.63 24.53
C ARG A 216 6.95 -12.54 25.55
N LYS A 217 5.89 -11.75 25.33
CA LYS A 217 5.47 -10.71 26.29
C LYS A 217 5.19 -11.29 27.67
N LEU A 218 4.48 -12.41 27.75
CA LEU A 218 4.21 -13.10 29.01
C LEU A 218 5.50 -13.48 29.76
N LYS A 219 6.50 -14.00 29.04
CA LYS A 219 7.80 -14.33 29.62
C LYS A 219 8.51 -13.07 30.15
N GLU A 220 8.59 -12.03 29.34
CA GLU A 220 9.20 -10.75 29.71
C GLU A 220 8.52 -10.13 30.95
N VAL A 221 7.18 -10.20 31.04
CA VAL A 221 6.41 -9.72 32.20
C VAL A 221 6.71 -10.52 33.46
N LYS A 222 6.80 -11.85 33.38
CA LYS A 222 7.20 -12.70 34.54
C LYS A 222 8.59 -12.33 35.03
N GLU A 223 9.52 -12.09 34.11
CA GLU A 223 10.88 -11.65 34.43
C GLU A 223 10.89 -10.27 35.10
N ALA A 224 10.11 -9.31 34.59
CA ALA A 224 10.00 -7.96 35.17
C ALA A 224 9.41 -7.99 36.60
N ILE A 225 8.38 -8.80 36.84
CA ILE A 225 7.81 -8.98 38.19
C ILE A 225 8.86 -9.57 39.14
N ASN A 226 9.63 -10.59 38.69
CA ASN A 226 10.70 -11.18 39.50
C ASN A 226 11.84 -10.20 39.80
N GLN A 227 12.03 -9.18 38.95
CA GLN A 227 12.99 -8.08 39.15
C GLN A 227 12.43 -6.97 40.06
N GLY A 228 11.20 -7.09 40.55
CA GLY A 228 10.57 -6.14 41.48
C GLY A 228 9.79 -5.00 40.81
N VAL A 229 9.44 -5.12 39.52
CA VAL A 229 8.59 -4.13 38.85
C VAL A 229 7.12 -4.33 39.28
N GLU A 230 6.59 -3.37 40.04
CA GLU A 230 5.21 -3.37 40.53
C GLU A 230 4.18 -2.97 39.45
N GLY A 231 2.94 -3.43 39.61
CA GLY A 231 1.80 -3.04 38.79
C GLY A 231 1.68 -3.80 37.47
N LEU A 232 2.30 -4.97 37.37
CA LEU A 232 2.27 -5.86 36.20
C LEU A 232 1.44 -7.13 36.45
N GLU A 233 0.86 -7.31 37.64
CA GLU A 233 0.08 -8.49 38.03
C GLU A 233 -1.17 -8.64 37.17
N VAL A 234 -1.82 -7.52 36.83
CA VAL A 234 -2.99 -7.49 35.94
C VAL A 234 -2.57 -7.85 34.51
N ASN A 235 -1.46 -7.28 34.03
CA ASN A 235 -0.90 -7.59 32.71
C ASN A 235 -0.63 -9.09 32.56
N LEU A 236 -0.02 -9.69 33.60
CA LEU A 236 0.30 -11.11 33.64
C LEU A 236 -0.96 -11.97 33.48
N LYS A 237 -1.98 -11.69 34.30
CA LYS A 237 -3.26 -12.41 34.29
C LYS A 237 -3.94 -12.33 32.92
N ASP A 238 -4.01 -11.14 32.33
CA ASP A 238 -4.69 -10.94 31.06
C ASP A 238 -3.92 -11.55 29.89
N LEU A 239 -2.57 -11.52 29.91
CA LEU A 239 -1.75 -12.23 28.93
C LEU A 239 -1.93 -13.75 28.99
N GLU A 240 -2.09 -14.33 30.20
CA GLU A 240 -2.34 -15.76 30.37
C GLU A 240 -3.69 -16.21 29.79
N LEU A 241 -4.71 -15.34 29.83
CA LEU A 241 -6.04 -15.63 29.29
C LEU A 241 -6.09 -15.65 27.76
N ILE A 242 -5.16 -14.95 27.08
CA ILE A 242 -5.19 -14.78 25.63
C ILE A 242 -4.18 -15.65 24.87
N ILE A 243 -3.41 -16.49 25.58
CA ILE A 243 -2.41 -17.34 24.92
C ILE A 243 -3.12 -18.26 23.91
N PRO A 244 -2.79 -18.18 22.61
CA PRO A 244 -3.36 -19.07 21.62
C PRO A 244 -2.94 -20.51 21.89
N LYS A 245 -3.83 -21.46 21.61
CA LYS A 245 -3.54 -22.89 21.70
C LYS A 245 -2.36 -23.24 20.78
N ASP A 246 -1.46 -24.07 21.30
CA ASP A 246 -0.35 -24.62 20.52
C ASP A 246 -0.88 -25.49 19.38
N LEU A 247 -0.41 -25.18 18.17
CA LEU A 247 -0.65 -25.99 17.00
C LEU A 247 0.31 -27.19 17.01
N LYS A 248 -0.22 -28.37 16.70
CA LYS A 248 0.60 -29.56 16.45
C LYS A 248 1.30 -29.43 15.11
N ALA A 249 2.43 -30.11 14.92
CA ALA A 249 3.15 -30.13 13.65
C ALA A 249 2.25 -30.52 12.45
N THR A 250 1.32 -31.46 12.66
CA THR A 250 0.35 -31.90 11.64
C THR A 250 -0.70 -30.85 11.26
N GLU A 251 -0.92 -29.84 12.12
CA GLU A 251 -1.87 -28.75 11.89
C GLU A 251 -1.21 -27.56 11.18
N ILE A 252 0.12 -27.55 11.07
CA ILE A 252 0.89 -26.51 10.39
C ILE A 252 1.03 -26.92 8.92
N MET A 253 0.34 -26.21 8.03
CA MET A 253 0.51 -26.36 6.59
C MET A 253 1.37 -25.23 6.04
N ALA A 254 2.54 -25.59 5.52
CA ALA A 254 3.47 -24.65 4.91
C ALA A 254 3.57 -24.94 3.41
N ASN A 255 3.20 -23.97 2.56
CA ASN A 255 3.45 -24.07 1.13
C ASN A 255 4.92 -23.80 0.85
N ILE A 256 5.51 -24.50 -0.12
CA ILE A 256 6.94 -24.35 -0.48
C ILE A 256 7.32 -22.92 -0.92
N ASN A 257 6.35 -22.13 -1.38
CA ASN A 257 6.51 -20.74 -1.79
C ASN A 257 6.26 -19.72 -0.65
N SER A 258 6.16 -20.18 0.60
CA SER A 258 5.87 -19.29 1.72
C SER A 258 7.12 -18.46 2.06
N PRO A 259 7.04 -17.12 2.02
CA PRO A 259 8.20 -16.24 2.15
C PRO A 259 8.85 -16.27 3.54
N TRP A 260 8.12 -16.74 4.55
CA TRP A 260 8.63 -16.88 5.91
C TRP A 260 9.45 -18.16 6.13
N ILE A 261 9.46 -19.10 5.19
CA ILE A 261 10.30 -20.30 5.25
C ILE A 261 11.71 -19.89 4.82
N PRO A 262 12.73 -20.00 5.70
CA PRO A 262 14.12 -19.74 5.32
C PRO A 262 14.55 -20.59 4.12
N THR A 263 15.25 -19.99 3.17
CA THR A 263 15.65 -20.67 1.92
C THR A 263 16.56 -21.88 2.15
N GLN A 264 17.36 -21.87 3.22
CA GLN A 264 18.18 -23.02 3.65
C GLN A 264 17.36 -24.31 3.78
N TYR A 265 16.12 -24.25 4.28
CA TYR A 265 15.27 -25.44 4.42
C TYR A 265 14.73 -25.91 3.06
N LEU A 266 14.58 -25.00 2.08
CA LEU A 266 14.24 -25.36 0.71
C LEU A 266 15.42 -26.07 0.05
N GLU A 267 16.65 -25.58 0.25
CA GLU A 267 17.87 -26.19 -0.27
C GLU A 267 18.09 -27.59 0.31
N GLU A 268 17.99 -27.74 1.64
CA GLU A 268 18.07 -29.04 2.33
C GLU A 268 17.03 -30.04 1.80
N PHE A 269 15.78 -29.60 1.62
CA PHE A 269 14.73 -30.44 1.05
C PHE A 269 15.05 -30.90 -0.38
N LEU A 270 15.59 -30.01 -1.22
CA LEU A 270 15.97 -30.36 -2.59
C LEU A 270 17.16 -31.32 -2.62
N MET A 271 18.14 -31.14 -1.73
CA MET A 271 19.26 -32.07 -1.58
C MET A 271 18.76 -33.47 -1.17
N GLU A 272 17.88 -33.54 -0.17
CA GLU A 272 17.29 -34.81 0.28
C GLU A 272 16.51 -35.50 -0.85
N LEU A 273 15.72 -34.73 -1.61
CA LEU A 273 14.97 -35.24 -2.77
C LEU A 273 15.89 -35.80 -3.85
N SER A 274 17.07 -35.20 -4.04
CA SER A 274 18.08 -35.62 -5.02
C SER A 274 18.79 -36.89 -4.57
N ALA A 275 19.24 -36.93 -3.31
CA ALA A 275 19.87 -38.10 -2.71
C ALA A 275 18.93 -39.33 -2.71
N ASN A 276 17.66 -39.12 -2.32
CA ASN A 276 16.64 -40.16 -2.33
C ASN A 276 16.34 -40.69 -3.74
N HIS A 277 16.45 -39.84 -4.77
CA HIS A 277 16.28 -40.28 -6.15
C HIS A 277 17.47 -41.12 -6.62
N TYR A 278 18.69 -40.67 -6.32
CA TYR A 278 19.92 -41.36 -6.64
C TYR A 278 19.97 -42.77 -6.02
N GLU A 279 19.65 -42.88 -4.73
CA GLU A 279 19.60 -44.18 -4.04
C GLU A 279 18.60 -45.14 -4.72
N LYS A 280 17.44 -44.64 -5.14
CA LYS A 280 16.46 -45.46 -5.87
C LYS A 280 16.90 -45.88 -7.27
N GLN A 281 17.70 -45.07 -7.95
CA GLN A 281 18.13 -45.31 -9.32
C GLN A 281 19.35 -46.23 -9.40
N TYR A 282 20.30 -46.06 -8.47
CA TYR A 282 21.58 -46.76 -8.49
C TYR A 282 21.69 -47.86 -7.45
N GLY A 283 20.79 -47.90 -6.46
CA GLY A 283 20.81 -48.89 -5.38
C GLY A 283 21.80 -48.58 -4.25
N ASP A 284 22.57 -47.50 -4.38
CA ASP A 284 23.57 -47.06 -3.41
C ASP A 284 23.33 -45.62 -2.97
N LYS A 285 23.73 -45.30 -1.73
CA LYS A 285 23.67 -43.94 -1.20
C LYS A 285 24.78 -43.08 -1.82
N MET A 286 24.48 -41.79 -1.98
CA MET A 286 25.49 -40.82 -2.36
C MET A 286 26.61 -40.77 -1.31
N THR A 287 27.84 -40.61 -1.79
CA THR A 287 29.02 -40.33 -0.96
C THR A 287 28.98 -38.90 -0.41
N ASP A 288 29.73 -38.64 0.65
CA ASP A 288 29.88 -37.29 1.24
C ASP A 288 30.35 -36.26 0.20
N TYR A 289 31.22 -36.67 -0.72
CA TYR A 289 31.69 -35.82 -1.81
C TYR A 289 30.55 -35.44 -2.78
N GLN A 290 29.69 -36.40 -3.13
CA GLN A 290 28.53 -36.13 -4.00
C GLN A 290 27.50 -35.22 -3.30
N LEU A 291 27.26 -35.43 -2.00
CA LEU A 291 26.40 -34.56 -1.20
C LEU A 291 26.97 -33.14 -1.07
N GLY A 292 28.29 -33.01 -0.89
CA GLY A 292 28.98 -31.72 -0.89
C GLY A 292 28.80 -30.96 -2.21
N ASN A 293 28.98 -31.64 -3.34
CA ASN A 293 28.74 -31.04 -4.66
C ASN A 293 27.28 -30.62 -4.86
N LEU A 294 26.31 -31.42 -4.40
CA LEU A 294 24.89 -31.05 -4.47
C LEU A 294 24.61 -29.75 -3.70
N LYS A 295 25.20 -29.59 -2.52
CA LYS A 295 25.04 -28.37 -1.71
C LYS A 295 25.54 -27.13 -2.43
N GLU A 296 26.64 -27.21 -3.17
CA GLU A 296 27.14 -26.09 -3.96
C GLU A 296 26.31 -25.82 -5.22
N ASN A 297 25.71 -26.88 -5.77
CA ASN A 297 24.96 -26.85 -7.02
C ASN A 297 23.49 -26.45 -6.87
N ILE A 298 22.92 -26.51 -5.66
CA ILE A 298 21.55 -26.11 -5.36
C ILE A 298 21.60 -24.84 -4.54
N LYS A 299 21.08 -23.74 -5.11
CA LYS A 299 20.94 -22.47 -4.42
C LYS A 299 19.55 -21.89 -4.61
N VAL A 300 18.95 -21.43 -3.51
CA VAL A 300 17.67 -20.74 -3.49
C VAL A 300 17.85 -19.42 -2.76
N GLU A 301 17.63 -18.33 -3.47
CA GLU A 301 17.73 -16.97 -2.94
C GLU A 301 16.35 -16.30 -2.99
N HIS A 302 16.07 -15.43 -2.02
CA HIS A 302 14.86 -14.61 -2.01
C HIS A 302 15.25 -13.13 -2.04
N LEU A 303 15.19 -12.53 -3.22
CA LEU A 303 15.65 -11.17 -3.51
C LEU A 303 14.47 -10.33 -3.99
N ASN A 304 14.27 -9.17 -3.36
CA ASN A 304 13.24 -8.18 -3.76
C ASN A 304 11.82 -8.75 -3.89
N GLY A 305 11.45 -9.72 -3.03
CA GLY A 305 10.12 -10.33 -3.03
C GLY A 305 9.91 -11.40 -4.11
N ALA A 306 10.98 -11.87 -4.75
CA ALA A 306 10.96 -12.97 -5.70
C ALA A 306 12.03 -14.02 -5.34
N TYR A 307 11.72 -15.28 -5.64
CA TYR A 307 12.69 -16.36 -5.53
C TYR A 307 13.54 -16.47 -6.79
N GLU A 308 14.83 -16.67 -6.62
CA GLU A 308 15.76 -17.09 -7.65
C GLU A 308 16.31 -18.46 -7.29
N VAL A 309 16.29 -19.37 -8.26
CA VAL A 309 16.66 -20.77 -8.05
C VAL A 309 17.75 -21.09 -9.06
N SER A 310 18.88 -21.61 -8.60
CA SER A 310 19.94 -22.14 -9.45
C SER A 310 20.19 -23.59 -9.08
N ILE A 311 20.03 -24.51 -10.04
CA ILE A 311 20.20 -25.95 -9.82
C ILE A 311 21.08 -26.52 -10.93
N ARG A 312 22.31 -26.86 -10.54
CA ARG A 312 23.30 -27.56 -11.39
C ARG A 312 23.39 -29.04 -11.04
N SER A 313 22.24 -29.70 -10.91
CA SER A 313 22.12 -31.13 -10.62
C SER A 313 21.37 -31.84 -11.75
N ASN A 314 21.91 -32.96 -12.22
CA ASN A 314 21.27 -33.79 -13.23
C ASN A 314 20.10 -34.59 -12.63
N GLU A 315 20.22 -35.00 -11.37
CA GLU A 315 19.26 -35.84 -10.64
C GLU A 315 17.88 -35.16 -10.58
N LEU A 316 17.81 -33.89 -10.22
CA LEU A 316 16.52 -33.16 -10.14
C LEU A 316 15.91 -32.91 -11.52
N ASN A 317 16.74 -32.70 -12.53
CA ASN A 317 16.27 -32.57 -13.91
C ASN A 317 15.76 -33.90 -14.46
N GLU A 318 16.37 -35.03 -14.09
CA GLU A 318 15.86 -36.36 -14.46
C GLU A 318 14.50 -36.66 -13.82
N LEU A 319 14.34 -36.27 -12.56
CA LEU A 319 13.11 -36.53 -11.78
C LEU A 319 11.92 -35.65 -12.22
N TYR A 320 12.16 -34.35 -12.44
CA TYR A 320 11.09 -33.37 -12.62
C TYR A 320 11.23 -32.47 -13.86
N GLY A 321 12.36 -32.51 -14.56
CA GLY A 321 12.55 -31.78 -15.80
C GLY A 321 11.69 -32.35 -16.94
N ILE A 322 11.37 -31.49 -17.91
CA ILE A 322 10.63 -31.89 -19.12
C ILE A 322 11.64 -31.98 -20.27
N ARG A 323 11.93 -33.20 -20.72
CA ARG A 323 12.84 -33.45 -21.86
C ARG A 323 12.24 -32.98 -23.18
N HIS A 324 13.12 -32.64 -24.12
CA HIS A 324 12.71 -32.40 -25.50
C HIS A 324 12.34 -33.73 -26.17
N LYS A 325 11.32 -33.72 -27.04
CA LYS A 325 10.86 -34.94 -27.73
C LYS A 325 11.92 -35.48 -28.69
N ASP A 326 12.53 -34.57 -29.45
CA ASP A 326 13.45 -34.92 -30.54
C ASP A 326 14.94 -34.79 -30.16
N ARG A 327 15.25 -34.41 -28.91
CA ARG A 327 16.62 -34.24 -28.41
C ARG A 327 16.73 -34.84 -27.02
N ALA A 328 17.11 -36.13 -26.95
CA ALA A 328 17.11 -36.90 -25.71
C ALA A 328 17.97 -36.27 -24.58
N HIS A 329 19.04 -35.57 -24.95
CA HIS A 329 19.98 -34.95 -24.01
C HIS A 329 19.64 -33.51 -23.62
N SER A 330 18.52 -32.93 -24.10
CA SER A 330 18.14 -31.56 -23.76
C SER A 330 16.79 -31.48 -23.05
N TYR A 331 16.69 -30.53 -22.11
CA TYR A 331 15.45 -30.22 -21.41
C TYR A 331 14.73 -29.05 -22.07
N LYS A 332 13.46 -29.24 -22.39
CA LYS A 332 12.55 -28.17 -22.82
C LYS A 332 12.23 -27.23 -21.66
N ALA A 333 12.03 -27.79 -20.47
CA ALA A 333 11.90 -27.04 -19.23
C ALA A 333 12.72 -27.76 -18.15
N PRO A 334 13.92 -27.26 -17.82
CA PRO A 334 14.68 -27.80 -16.70
C PRO A 334 13.91 -27.60 -15.39
N PHE A 335 14.16 -28.46 -14.41
CA PHE A 335 13.50 -28.41 -13.11
C PHE A 335 13.69 -27.06 -12.43
N GLU A 336 14.88 -26.46 -12.53
CA GLU A 336 15.17 -25.10 -12.05
C GLU A 336 14.13 -24.08 -12.52
N SER A 337 13.83 -24.06 -13.83
CA SER A 337 12.87 -23.13 -14.42
C SER A 337 11.45 -23.38 -13.92
N LEU A 338 11.07 -24.65 -13.74
CA LEU A 338 9.76 -25.03 -13.22
C LEU A 338 9.62 -24.66 -11.75
N LEU A 339 10.63 -24.94 -10.93
CA LEU A 339 10.64 -24.62 -9.51
C LEU A 339 10.62 -23.10 -9.29
N ASN A 340 11.41 -22.34 -10.05
CA ASN A 340 11.39 -20.88 -10.01
C ASN A 340 9.98 -20.34 -10.31
N LYS A 341 9.27 -20.91 -11.29
CA LYS A 341 7.86 -20.56 -11.55
C LYS A 341 6.93 -20.91 -10.38
N VAL A 342 7.08 -22.09 -9.78
CA VAL A 342 6.26 -22.53 -8.62
C VAL A 342 6.47 -21.60 -7.42
N LEU A 343 7.72 -21.33 -7.05
CA LEU A 343 8.05 -20.45 -5.92
C LEU A 343 7.55 -19.03 -6.13
N ASN A 344 7.50 -18.55 -7.38
CA ASN A 344 7.01 -17.22 -7.72
C ASN A 344 5.54 -17.16 -8.16
N ASN A 345 4.75 -18.22 -7.95
CA ASN A 345 3.34 -18.29 -8.37
C ASN A 345 3.09 -17.94 -9.86
N LYS A 346 4.06 -18.23 -10.73
CA LYS A 346 3.97 -17.99 -12.17
C LYS A 346 3.31 -19.17 -12.87
N ASP A 347 2.70 -18.91 -14.01
CA ASP A 347 2.08 -19.95 -14.85
C ASP A 347 3.12 -20.99 -15.31
N LEU A 348 2.81 -22.26 -15.03
CA LEU A 348 3.60 -23.43 -15.39
C LEU A 348 3.46 -23.83 -16.86
N SER A 349 2.72 -23.06 -17.68
CA SER A 349 2.60 -23.36 -19.12
C SER A 349 3.98 -23.41 -19.80
N VAL A 350 4.22 -24.49 -20.55
CA VAL A 350 5.45 -24.71 -21.33
C VAL A 350 5.10 -24.70 -22.82
N LYS A 351 5.21 -23.53 -23.45
CA LYS A 351 4.91 -23.33 -24.88
C LYS A 351 6.07 -23.84 -25.74
N TYR A 352 5.78 -24.39 -26.93
CA TYR A 352 6.79 -24.59 -27.96
C TYR A 352 7.01 -23.26 -28.70
N ALA A 353 8.26 -22.83 -28.87
CA ALA A 353 8.59 -21.56 -29.54
C ALA A 353 8.41 -21.65 -31.07
N GLN A 354 8.44 -22.86 -31.63
CA GLN A 354 8.12 -23.12 -33.03
C GLN A 354 7.10 -24.26 -33.08
N VAL A 355 5.93 -23.97 -33.64
CA VAL A 355 4.96 -25.00 -34.01
C VAL A 355 5.48 -25.59 -35.32
N ASP A 356 5.77 -26.89 -35.33
CA ASP A 356 6.04 -27.62 -36.58
C ASP A 356 4.83 -27.40 -37.52
N PRO A 357 5.00 -26.84 -38.73
CA PRO A 357 3.91 -26.61 -39.67
C PRO A 357 3.10 -27.88 -40.00
N ASN A 358 3.67 -29.07 -39.79
CA ASN A 358 3.08 -30.36 -40.13
C ASN A 358 2.49 -31.13 -38.93
N ASP A 359 2.43 -30.57 -37.71
CA ASP A 359 1.77 -31.23 -36.58
C ASP A 359 0.25 -30.91 -36.56
N PRO A 360 -0.65 -31.88 -36.83
CA PRO A 360 -2.09 -31.65 -36.86
C PRO A 360 -2.71 -31.35 -35.48
N LYS A 361 -1.94 -31.40 -34.38
CA LYS A 361 -2.39 -31.06 -33.04
C LYS A 361 -1.59 -29.88 -32.48
N LYS A 362 -2.09 -28.65 -32.70
CA LYS A 362 -1.69 -27.41 -31.99
C LYS A 362 -1.94 -27.48 -30.48
N LYS A 363 -1.32 -28.41 -29.76
CA LYS A 363 -1.53 -28.59 -28.32
C LYS A 363 -0.45 -27.86 -27.52
N SER A 364 -0.81 -26.72 -26.96
CA SER A 364 -0.16 -26.22 -25.76
C SER A 364 -0.29 -27.28 -24.66
N LEU A 365 0.83 -27.86 -24.20
CA LEU A 365 0.81 -28.65 -22.97
C LEU A 365 0.65 -27.68 -21.80
N SER A 366 -0.60 -27.51 -21.34
CA SER A 366 -0.86 -26.99 -20.00
C SER A 366 -0.62 -28.15 -19.03
N LEU A 367 0.31 -27.99 -18.09
CA LEU A 367 0.34 -28.87 -16.93
C LEU A 367 -0.93 -28.55 -16.13
N MET A 368 -2.01 -29.33 -16.35
CA MET A 368 -3.12 -29.33 -15.40
C MET A 368 -2.52 -29.60 -14.01
N LYS A 369 -3.06 -28.91 -13.00
CA LYS A 369 -2.62 -28.87 -11.59
C LYS A 369 -2.22 -30.22 -10.94
N SER A 370 -2.51 -31.37 -11.56
CA SER A 370 -2.23 -32.72 -11.06
C SER A 370 -0.76 -33.04 -10.79
N LYS A 371 0.22 -32.52 -11.56
CA LYS A 371 1.65 -32.76 -11.27
C LYS A 371 2.20 -31.88 -10.14
N ALA A 372 1.66 -30.67 -9.95
CA ALA A 372 1.96 -29.83 -8.78
C ALA A 372 1.38 -30.43 -7.49
N ILE A 373 0.23 -31.12 -7.59
CA ILE A 373 -0.35 -31.87 -6.47
C ILE A 373 0.56 -33.03 -6.03
N SER A 374 1.43 -33.57 -6.89
CA SER A 374 2.42 -34.61 -6.49
C SER A 374 3.46 -34.09 -5.51
N LEU A 375 3.93 -32.85 -5.68
CA LEU A 375 4.85 -32.19 -4.75
C LEU A 375 4.17 -31.93 -3.39
N ASN A 376 2.90 -31.53 -3.38
CA ASN A 376 2.12 -31.36 -2.14
C ASN A 376 1.66 -32.69 -1.51
N LYS A 377 1.48 -33.78 -2.29
CA LYS A 377 1.09 -35.10 -1.76
C LYS A 377 2.24 -35.81 -1.05
N LYS A 378 3.49 -35.57 -1.43
CA LYS A 378 4.66 -36.10 -0.71
C LYS A 378 4.84 -35.48 0.68
N GLN A 379 4.20 -34.36 1.00
CA GLN A 379 4.16 -33.82 2.38
C GLN A 379 3.23 -34.61 3.32
N LYS A 380 2.41 -35.53 2.79
CA LYS A 380 1.44 -36.31 3.60
C LYS A 380 1.90 -37.71 4.00
N ASN A 381 3.08 -38.16 3.55
CA ASN A 381 3.60 -39.49 3.85
C ASN A 381 4.95 -39.42 4.52
#